data_AF-A0A9E3MG98-F1
#
_entry.id   AF-A0A9E3MG98-F1
#
_cell.length_a   1.000
_cell.length_b   1.000
_cell.length_c   1.000
_cell.angle_alpha   90.00
_cell.angle_beta   90.00
_cell.angle_gamma   90.00
#
_symmetry.space_group_name_H-M   'P 1'
#
loop_
_entity.id
_entity.type
_entity.pdbx_description
1 polymer ?
#
loop_
_entity_poly.entity_id
_entity_poly.type
_entity_poly.pdbx_seq_one_letter_code
_entity_poly.pdbx_strand_id
1 'polypeptide(L)'
;MAIWLALLATFLSMWAASAVMMGSGLGPAAAMLWTMALQTAYGQAGLAGIAILAAVAASRTWAPRSMGTDVVVALLLLGFAAARASVSHAGENGLASLAFGVEWLHLVLIALWFGGVAIGGWIVLPRAHPQGRERLPVNRYLALLSHAATVALVGIVATGLYNAWQRVGSVQNLSGNVYGDALVVKLAFVGLAMALGGYNKLIGFPAATKSASSSPKVIAILRFESLLLLGALVAAAVLTTNQPPMAT
;
A
#
# COMPACT_ATOMS: atom_id res chain seq x y z
N MET A 1 10.25 -12.80 -4.76
CA MET A 1 10.45 -12.15 -3.44
C MET A 1 9.16 -11.49 -2.93
N ALA A 2 8.64 -10.43 -3.57
CA ALA A 2 7.51 -9.66 -3.06
C ALA A 2 6.22 -10.47 -2.77
N ILE A 3 5.86 -11.39 -3.68
CA ILE A 3 4.69 -12.27 -3.51
C ILE A 3 4.83 -13.15 -2.26
N TRP A 4 6.02 -13.70 -2.00
CA TRP A 4 6.29 -14.51 -0.82
C TRP A 4 6.18 -13.72 0.48
N LEU A 5 6.65 -12.46 0.47
CA LEU A 5 6.48 -11.56 1.62
C LEU A 5 5.00 -11.23 1.86
N ALA A 6 4.20 -11.02 0.80
CA ALA A 6 2.77 -10.78 0.92
C ALA A 6 2.00 -12.00 1.45
N LEU A 7 2.37 -13.21 1.00
CA LEU A 7 1.82 -14.46 1.51
C LEU A 7 2.15 -14.64 3.00
N LEU A 8 3.42 -14.45 3.36
CA LEU A 8 3.87 -14.53 4.76
C LEU A 8 3.14 -13.49 5.62
N ALA A 9 3.05 -12.23 5.17
CA ALA A 9 2.35 -11.18 5.90
C ALA A 9 0.86 -11.50 6.09
N THR A 10 0.20 -12.08 5.08
CA THR A 10 -1.22 -12.48 5.17
C THR A 10 -1.39 -13.61 6.19
N PHE A 11 -0.54 -14.63 6.14
CA PHE A 11 -0.53 -15.71 7.13
C PHE A 11 -0.27 -15.20 8.55
N LEU A 12 0.77 -14.39 8.75
CA LEU A 12 1.10 -13.80 10.06
C LEU A 12 -0.04 -12.92 10.59
N SER A 13 -0.74 -12.18 9.72
CA SER A 13 -1.91 -11.40 10.14
C SER A 13 -3.07 -12.26 10.62
N MET A 14 -3.33 -13.40 9.98
CA MET A 14 -4.34 -14.36 10.44
C MET A 14 -3.94 -15.02 11.76
N TRP A 15 -2.66 -15.35 11.91
CA TRP A 15 -2.16 -15.94 13.15
C TRP A 15 -2.20 -14.97 14.33
N ALA A 16 -1.84 -13.70 14.10
CA ALA A 16 -2.01 -12.65 15.09
C ALA A 16 -3.49 -12.44 15.45
N ALA A 17 -4.39 -12.44 14.46
CA ALA A 17 -5.82 -12.35 14.71
C ALA A 17 -6.34 -13.53 15.54
N SER A 18 -5.84 -14.75 15.31
CA SER A 18 -6.18 -15.93 16.13
C SER A 18 -5.77 -15.75 17.58
N ALA A 19 -4.60 -15.14 17.84
CA ALA A 19 -4.13 -14.87 19.19
C ALA A 19 -5.02 -13.84 19.91
N VAL A 20 -5.40 -12.77 19.21
CA VAL A 20 -6.34 -11.76 19.72
C VAL A 20 -7.70 -12.39 20.04
N MET A 21 -8.24 -13.22 19.14
CA MET A 21 -9.52 -13.90 19.34
C MET A 21 -9.49 -14.89 20.52
N MET A 22 -8.36 -15.58 20.72
CA MET A 22 -8.16 -16.51 21.85
C MET A 22 -7.89 -15.78 23.18
N GLY A 23 -7.45 -14.51 23.13
CA GLY A 23 -6.97 -13.80 24.31
C GLY A 23 -5.65 -14.37 24.86
N SER A 24 -4.80 -14.96 24.00
CA SER A 24 -3.57 -15.64 24.39
C SER A 24 -2.37 -15.20 23.54
N GLY A 25 -1.17 -15.72 23.85
CA GLY A 25 0.03 -15.49 23.03
C GLY A 25 0.00 -16.22 21.67
N LEU A 26 0.94 -15.89 20.78
CA LEU A 26 1.01 -16.48 19.43
C LEU A 26 1.18 -18.00 19.43
N GLY A 27 1.93 -18.57 20.39
CA GLY A 27 2.18 -20.01 20.46
C GLY A 27 0.89 -20.85 20.55
N PRO A 28 0.08 -20.66 21.62
CA PRO A 28 -1.20 -21.36 21.76
C PRO A 28 -2.21 -21.07 20.64
N ALA A 29 -2.17 -19.86 20.07
CA ALA A 29 -3.09 -19.42 19.03
C ALA A 29 -3.11 -20.29 17.77
N ALA A 30 -2.04 -21.07 17.52
CA ALA A 30 -1.97 -22.00 16.39
C ALA A 30 -3.15 -23.00 16.38
N ALA A 31 -3.62 -23.42 17.56
CA ALA A 31 -4.75 -24.34 17.68
C ALA A 31 -6.08 -23.76 17.16
N MET A 32 -6.23 -22.42 17.15
CA MET A 32 -7.43 -21.74 16.64
C MET A 32 -7.29 -21.22 15.22
N LEU A 33 -6.16 -21.45 14.55
CA LEU A 33 -5.97 -21.01 13.16
C LEU A 33 -7.04 -21.58 12.24
N TRP A 34 -7.43 -22.85 12.43
CA TRP A 34 -8.47 -23.49 11.64
C TRP A 34 -9.82 -22.80 11.81
N THR A 35 -10.24 -22.59 13.06
CA THR A 35 -11.49 -21.89 13.40
C THR A 35 -11.46 -20.46 12.89
N MET A 36 -10.37 -19.72 13.09
CA MET A 36 -10.19 -18.38 12.54
C MET A 36 -10.34 -18.38 11.01
N ALA A 37 -9.61 -19.27 10.32
CA ALA A 37 -9.56 -19.31 8.86
C ALA A 37 -10.93 -19.62 8.24
N LEU A 38 -11.68 -20.57 8.79
CA LEU A 38 -12.91 -21.07 8.16
C LEU A 38 -14.20 -20.49 8.74
N GLN A 39 -14.21 -20.09 10.01
CA GLN A 39 -15.45 -19.67 10.70
C GLN A 39 -15.56 -18.17 10.90
N THR A 40 -14.56 -17.38 10.49
CA THR A 40 -14.61 -15.92 10.60
C THR A 40 -14.55 -15.24 9.23
N ALA A 41 -15.24 -14.11 9.10
CA ALA A 41 -15.15 -13.27 7.90
C ALA A 41 -13.69 -12.80 7.65
N TYR A 42 -12.95 -12.52 8.73
CA TYR A 42 -11.54 -12.14 8.66
C TYR A 42 -10.68 -13.23 8.04
N GLY A 43 -10.85 -14.47 8.50
CA GLY A 43 -10.10 -15.62 8.00
C GLY A 43 -10.45 -15.98 6.57
N GLN A 44 -11.73 -15.92 6.19
CA GLN A 44 -12.17 -16.17 4.82
C GLN A 44 -11.59 -15.16 3.83
N ALA A 45 -11.57 -13.87 4.21
CA ALA A 45 -10.90 -12.85 3.42
C ALA A 45 -9.37 -13.08 3.32
N GLY A 46 -8.74 -13.55 4.40
CA GLY A 46 -7.33 -13.96 4.42
C GLY A 46 -7.04 -15.13 3.48
N LEU A 47 -7.86 -16.18 3.49
CA LEU A 47 -7.76 -17.32 2.58
C LEU A 47 -7.96 -16.91 1.12
N ALA A 48 -8.96 -16.06 0.84
CA ALA A 48 -9.16 -15.49 -0.49
C ALA A 48 -7.91 -14.70 -0.94
N GLY A 49 -7.32 -13.90 -0.05
CA GLY A 49 -6.07 -13.18 -0.31
C GLY A 49 -4.91 -14.12 -0.62
N ILE A 50 -4.73 -15.21 0.13
CA ILE A 50 -3.70 -16.23 -0.12
C ILE A 50 -3.92 -16.90 -1.48
N ALA A 51 -5.15 -17.30 -1.80
CA ALA A 51 -5.49 -17.94 -3.07
C ALA A 51 -5.20 -17.01 -4.26
N ILE A 52 -5.56 -15.73 -4.14
CA ILE A 52 -5.26 -14.70 -5.15
C ILE A 52 -3.75 -14.53 -5.33
N LEU A 53 -2.99 -14.40 -4.25
CA LEU A 53 -1.53 -14.25 -4.31
C LEU A 53 -0.85 -15.49 -4.91
N ALA A 54 -1.34 -16.69 -4.60
CA ALA A 54 -0.88 -17.93 -5.20
C ALA A 54 -1.18 -17.98 -6.71
N ALA A 55 -2.36 -17.54 -7.15
CA ALA A 55 -2.71 -17.43 -8.56
C ALA A 55 -1.82 -16.42 -9.30
N VAL A 56 -1.51 -15.29 -8.67
CA VAL A 56 -0.53 -14.33 -9.21
C VAL A 56 0.86 -14.97 -9.31
N ALA A 57 1.29 -15.72 -8.29
CA ALA A 57 2.57 -16.44 -8.32
C ALA A 57 2.64 -17.42 -9.50
N ALA A 58 1.63 -18.29 -9.62
CA ALA A 58 1.50 -19.28 -10.68
C ALA A 58 1.49 -18.64 -12.07
N SER A 59 0.74 -17.54 -12.23
CA SER A 59 0.72 -16.78 -13.49
C SER A 59 2.12 -16.25 -13.84
N ARG A 60 2.87 -15.72 -12.86
CA ARG A 60 4.21 -15.16 -13.09
C ARG A 60 5.31 -16.21 -13.26
N THR A 61 5.09 -17.45 -12.85
CA THR A 61 6.06 -18.55 -13.00
C THR A 61 5.79 -19.41 -14.23
N TRP A 62 4.53 -19.66 -14.57
CA TRP A 62 4.14 -20.67 -15.56
C TRP A 62 3.45 -20.12 -16.80
N ALA A 63 2.84 -18.93 -16.74
CA ALA A 63 2.19 -18.34 -17.91
C ALA A 63 3.17 -17.49 -18.73
N PRO A 64 3.06 -17.49 -20.07
CA PRO A 64 3.84 -16.59 -20.90
C PRO A 64 3.46 -15.14 -20.62
N ARG A 65 4.46 -14.25 -20.56
CA ARG A 65 4.22 -12.82 -20.34
C ARG A 65 3.56 -12.21 -21.57
N SER A 66 2.33 -11.75 -21.40
CA SER A 66 1.51 -11.08 -22.41
C SER A 66 0.62 -10.01 -21.76
N MET A 67 0.10 -9.09 -22.57
CA MET A 67 -0.84 -8.07 -22.12
C MET A 67 -2.07 -8.70 -21.42
N GLY A 68 -2.58 -9.83 -21.93
CA GLY A 68 -3.69 -10.55 -21.31
C GLY A 68 -3.36 -11.04 -19.89
N THR A 69 -2.19 -11.68 -19.72
CA THR A 69 -1.75 -12.13 -18.39
C THR A 69 -1.48 -10.97 -17.43
N ASP A 70 -1.02 -9.82 -17.94
CA ASP A 70 -0.80 -8.62 -17.13
C ASP A 70 -2.12 -8.03 -16.63
N VAL A 71 -3.15 -7.98 -17.48
CA VAL A 71 -4.51 -7.57 -17.09
C VAL A 71 -5.08 -8.51 -16.04
N VAL A 72 -4.95 -9.83 -16.23
CA VAL A 72 -5.41 -10.83 -15.24
C VAL A 72 -4.73 -10.62 -13.89
N VAL A 73 -3.41 -10.43 -13.87
CA VAL A 73 -2.67 -10.16 -12.62
C VAL A 73 -3.10 -8.84 -11.98
N ALA A 74 -3.35 -7.80 -12.77
CA ALA A 74 -3.87 -6.53 -12.25
C ALA A 74 -5.25 -6.71 -11.60
N LEU A 75 -6.17 -7.42 -12.26
CA LEU A 75 -7.50 -7.73 -11.71
C LEU A 75 -7.41 -8.57 -10.42
N LEU A 76 -6.51 -9.55 -10.38
CA LEU A 76 -6.24 -10.33 -9.17
C LEU A 76 -5.76 -9.44 -8.03
N LEU A 77 -4.82 -8.52 -8.26
CA LEU A 77 -4.32 -7.61 -7.23
C LEU A 77 -5.39 -6.61 -6.77
N LEU A 78 -6.30 -6.19 -7.65
CA LEU A 78 -7.49 -5.41 -7.27
C LEU A 78 -8.44 -6.22 -6.37
N GLY A 79 -8.64 -7.50 -6.68
CA GLY A 79 -9.37 -8.44 -5.82
C GLY A 79 -8.70 -8.65 -4.47
N PHE A 80 -7.36 -8.74 -4.43
CA PHE A 80 -6.61 -8.80 -3.17
C PHE A 80 -6.86 -7.55 -2.32
N ALA A 81 -6.81 -6.35 -2.93
CA ALA A 81 -7.13 -5.11 -2.23
C ALA A 81 -8.57 -5.11 -1.70
N ALA A 82 -9.54 -5.66 -2.44
CA ALA A 82 -10.93 -5.77 -2.01
C ALA A 82 -11.08 -6.70 -0.79
N ALA A 83 -10.40 -7.84 -0.80
CA ALA A 83 -10.36 -8.76 0.35
C ALA A 83 -9.72 -8.09 1.59
N ARG A 84 -8.74 -7.21 1.41
CA ARG A 84 -8.16 -6.43 2.52
C ARG A 84 -9.11 -5.34 3.02
N ALA A 85 -9.84 -4.66 2.12
CA ALA A 85 -10.81 -3.65 2.49
C ALA A 85 -12.03 -4.25 3.21
N SER A 86 -12.43 -5.48 2.90
CA SER A 86 -13.63 -6.10 3.48
C SER A 86 -13.50 -6.44 4.96
N VAL A 87 -12.27 -6.51 5.47
CA VAL A 87 -11.97 -6.74 6.90
C VAL A 87 -11.63 -5.45 7.66
N SER A 88 -11.80 -4.30 7.02
CA SER A 88 -11.71 -3.00 7.68
C SER A 88 -13.07 -2.57 8.23
N HIS A 89 -13.10 -1.52 9.07
CA HIS A 89 -14.36 -0.89 9.50
C HIS A 89 -15.24 -0.43 8.34
N ALA A 90 -14.65 -0.09 7.18
CA ALA A 90 -15.42 0.26 6.00
C ALA A 90 -16.23 -0.94 5.44
N GLY A 91 -15.75 -2.17 5.67
CA GLY A 91 -16.44 -3.40 5.31
C GLY A 91 -17.70 -3.67 6.14
N GLU A 92 -17.79 -3.13 7.36
CA GLU A 92 -18.96 -3.25 8.24
C GLU A 92 -20.19 -2.53 7.65
N ASN A 93 -19.96 -1.50 6.84
CA ASN A 93 -21.01 -0.80 6.08
C ASN A 93 -21.50 -1.58 4.85
N GLY A 94 -20.94 -2.75 4.57
CA GLY A 94 -21.26 -3.60 3.43
C GLY A 94 -20.40 -3.32 2.18
N LEU A 95 -20.26 -4.35 1.33
CA LEU A 95 -19.38 -4.33 0.15
C LEU A 95 -19.85 -3.38 -0.97
N ALA A 96 -21.14 -3.02 -0.98
CA ALA A 96 -21.70 -2.07 -1.95
C ALA A 96 -21.67 -0.61 -1.44
N SER A 97 -21.15 -0.37 -0.23
CA SER A 97 -21.13 0.96 0.36
C SER A 97 -20.08 1.88 -0.27
N LEU A 98 -20.35 3.19 -0.23
CA LEU A 98 -19.37 4.20 -0.60
C LEU A 98 -18.12 4.11 0.29
N ALA A 99 -18.29 3.87 1.59
CA ALA A 99 -17.19 3.75 2.54
C ALA A 99 -16.24 2.61 2.14
N PHE A 100 -16.78 1.44 1.79
CA PHE A 100 -15.99 0.31 1.29
C PHE A 100 -15.24 0.67 0.01
N GLY A 101 -15.93 1.27 -0.97
CA GLY A 101 -15.32 1.68 -2.24
C GLY A 101 -14.18 2.69 -2.05
N VAL A 102 -14.35 3.64 -1.13
CA VAL A 102 -13.32 4.64 -0.80
C VAL A 102 -12.12 4.00 -0.12
N GLU A 103 -12.31 3.11 0.86
CA GLU A 103 -11.19 2.40 1.51
C GLU A 103 -10.44 1.50 0.53
N TRP A 104 -11.17 0.75 -0.30
CA TRP A 104 -10.59 -0.09 -1.35
C TRP A 104 -9.75 0.73 -2.32
N LEU A 105 -10.30 1.85 -2.82
CA LEU A 105 -9.58 2.76 -3.70
C LEU A 105 -8.36 3.37 -3.00
N HIS A 106 -8.46 3.76 -1.73
CA HIS A 106 -7.34 4.29 -0.94
C HIS A 106 -6.18 3.28 -0.89
N LEU A 107 -6.46 2.01 -0.61
CA LEU A 107 -5.46 0.94 -0.58
C LEU A 107 -4.79 0.73 -1.94
N VAL A 108 -5.58 0.73 -3.04
CA VAL A 108 -5.05 0.60 -4.40
C VAL A 108 -4.12 1.76 -4.74
N LEU A 109 -4.52 2.99 -4.44
CA LEU A 109 -3.72 4.17 -4.75
C LEU A 109 -2.43 4.22 -3.91
N ILE A 110 -2.49 3.86 -2.62
CA ILE A 110 -1.29 3.72 -1.78
C ILE A 110 -0.34 2.69 -2.39
N ALA A 111 -0.85 1.53 -2.82
CA ALA A 111 -0.02 0.49 -3.43
C ALA A 111 0.65 0.98 -4.73
N LEU A 112 -0.06 1.74 -5.56
CA LEU A 112 0.49 2.33 -6.78
C LEU A 112 1.58 3.36 -6.49
N TRP A 113 1.36 4.28 -5.53
CA TRP A 113 2.34 5.30 -5.18
C TRP A 113 3.57 4.69 -4.51
N PHE A 114 3.39 3.97 -3.40
CA PHE A 114 4.48 3.35 -2.66
C PHE A 114 5.25 2.34 -3.52
N GLY A 115 4.54 1.46 -4.22
CA GLY A 115 5.13 0.46 -5.09
C GLY A 115 5.93 1.09 -6.24
N GLY A 116 5.38 2.13 -6.88
CA GLY A 116 6.06 2.86 -7.94
C GLY A 116 7.36 3.52 -7.47
N VAL A 117 7.30 4.24 -6.34
CA VAL A 117 8.48 4.91 -5.74
C VAL A 117 9.54 3.89 -5.32
N ALA A 118 9.14 2.83 -4.63
CA ALA A 118 10.05 1.79 -4.15
C ALA A 118 10.71 1.03 -5.32
N ILE A 119 9.92 0.57 -6.30
CA ILE A 119 10.46 -0.11 -7.49
C ILE A 119 11.38 0.85 -8.28
N GLY A 120 11.00 2.11 -8.41
CA GLY A 120 11.82 3.14 -9.05
C GLY A 120 13.19 3.29 -8.37
N GLY A 121 13.20 3.58 -7.07
CA GLY A 121 14.42 3.89 -6.30
C GLY A 121 15.31 2.68 -5.99
N TRP A 122 14.75 1.48 -5.84
CA TRP A 122 15.50 0.28 -5.44
C TRP A 122 15.78 -0.68 -6.59
N ILE A 123 14.97 -0.67 -7.66
CA ILE A 123 15.05 -1.68 -8.72
C ILE A 123 15.40 -1.09 -10.08
N VAL A 124 14.56 -0.18 -10.59
CA VAL A 124 14.61 0.26 -11.99
C VAL A 124 15.75 1.25 -12.22
N LEU A 125 15.79 2.37 -11.50
CA LEU A 125 16.82 3.40 -11.70
C LEU A 125 18.25 2.93 -11.38
N PRO A 126 18.50 2.10 -10.33
CA PRO A 126 19.84 1.57 -10.07
C PRO A 126 20.36 0.61 -11.15
N ARG A 127 19.46 -0.04 -11.92
CA ARG A 127 19.82 -0.96 -13.00
C ARG A 127 19.88 -0.28 -14.37
N ALA A 128 19.41 0.96 -14.48
CA ALA A 128 19.42 1.70 -15.73
C ALA A 128 20.87 2.06 -16.13
N HIS A 129 21.33 1.52 -17.26
CA HIS A 129 22.67 1.82 -17.77
C HIS A 129 22.73 3.24 -18.38
N PRO A 130 23.71 4.10 -17.99
CA PRO A 130 23.81 5.48 -18.47
C PRO A 130 24.15 5.62 -19.97
N GLN A 131 24.68 4.57 -20.59
CA GLN A 131 25.21 4.61 -21.96
C GLN A 131 24.66 3.41 -22.75
N GLY A 132 23.64 3.63 -23.58
CA GLY A 132 23.08 2.57 -24.42
C GLY A 132 21.68 2.84 -24.97
N ARG A 133 21.13 1.84 -25.68
CA ARG A 133 19.76 1.84 -26.25
C ARG A 133 18.64 1.92 -25.20
N GLU A 134 18.97 1.82 -23.92
CA GLU A 134 18.01 1.81 -22.79
C GLU A 134 17.54 3.21 -22.34
N ARG A 135 18.08 4.29 -22.91
CA ARG A 135 17.74 5.68 -22.54
C ARG A 135 16.27 6.06 -22.76
N LEU A 136 15.70 5.71 -23.91
CA LEU A 136 14.29 5.98 -24.24
C LEU A 136 13.31 5.24 -23.32
N PRO A 137 13.52 3.95 -23.00
CA PRO A 137 12.76 3.23 -21.97
C PRO A 137 12.73 3.92 -20.59
N VAL A 138 13.86 4.44 -20.12
CA VAL A 138 13.96 5.09 -18.79
C VAL A 138 13.18 6.40 -18.74
N ASN A 139 13.28 7.25 -19.77
CA ASN A 139 12.52 8.50 -19.81
C ASN A 139 11.01 8.26 -19.83
N ARG A 140 10.56 7.28 -20.63
CA ARG A 140 9.15 6.88 -20.66
C ARG A 140 8.69 6.33 -19.31
N TYR A 141 9.52 5.52 -18.66
CA TYR A 141 9.24 5.02 -17.31
C TYR A 141 9.10 6.16 -16.29
N LEU A 142 10.00 7.12 -16.27
CA LEU A 142 9.95 8.26 -15.34
C LEU A 142 8.71 9.14 -15.58
N ALA A 143 8.32 9.35 -16.85
CA ALA A 143 7.10 10.07 -17.18
C ALA A 143 5.85 9.35 -16.69
N LEU A 144 5.75 8.03 -16.92
CA LEU A 144 4.65 7.20 -16.45
C LEU A 144 4.60 7.13 -14.93
N LEU A 145 5.74 6.94 -14.27
CA LEU A 145 5.85 6.92 -12.81
C LEU A 145 5.39 8.25 -12.21
N SER A 146 5.86 9.38 -12.74
CA SER A 146 5.47 10.72 -12.28
C SER A 146 3.97 10.98 -12.45
N HIS A 147 3.40 10.59 -13.60
CA HIS A 147 1.97 10.74 -13.85
C HIS A 147 1.14 9.86 -12.91
N ALA A 148 1.48 8.57 -12.81
CA ALA A 148 0.80 7.62 -11.93
C ALA A 148 0.89 8.05 -10.45
N ALA A 149 2.06 8.49 -9.98
CA ALA A 149 2.25 8.98 -8.63
C ALA A 149 1.42 10.24 -8.35
N THR A 150 1.29 11.14 -9.33
CA THR A 150 0.45 12.34 -9.19
C THR A 150 -1.03 11.99 -9.05
N VAL A 151 -1.54 11.12 -9.94
CA VAL A 151 -2.93 10.66 -9.90
C VAL A 151 -3.21 9.90 -8.61
N ALA A 152 -2.31 8.99 -8.22
CA ALA A 152 -2.39 8.26 -6.97
C ALA A 152 -2.45 9.22 -5.78
N LEU A 153 -1.55 10.21 -5.72
CA LEU A 153 -1.50 11.17 -4.62
C LEU A 153 -2.79 11.99 -4.47
N VAL A 154 -3.34 12.51 -5.57
CA VAL A 154 -4.61 13.26 -5.54
C VAL A 154 -5.74 12.39 -4.99
N GLY A 155 -5.84 11.15 -5.48
CA GLY A 155 -6.84 10.21 -4.98
C GLY A 155 -6.61 9.83 -3.51
N ILE A 156 -5.36 9.63 -3.06
CA ILE A 156 -5.02 9.31 -1.66
C ILE A 156 -5.43 10.45 -0.74
N VAL A 157 -5.20 11.70 -1.13
CA VAL A 157 -5.61 12.87 -0.34
C VAL A 157 -7.14 12.92 -0.24
N ALA A 158 -7.86 12.77 -1.34
CA ALA A 158 -9.33 12.80 -1.35
C ALA A 158 -9.95 11.67 -0.51
N THR A 159 -9.52 10.43 -0.76
CA THR A 159 -10.00 9.25 -0.04
C THR A 159 -9.56 9.24 1.43
N GLY A 160 -8.34 9.69 1.71
CA GLY A 160 -7.81 9.81 3.07
C GLY A 160 -8.54 10.87 3.90
N LEU A 161 -8.91 12.00 3.31
CA LEU A 161 -9.72 13.02 3.96
C LEU A 161 -11.12 12.50 4.27
N TYR A 162 -11.76 11.81 3.32
CA TYR A 162 -13.05 11.16 3.56
C TYR A 162 -12.97 10.16 4.72
N ASN A 163 -11.97 9.27 4.70
CA ASN A 163 -11.78 8.27 5.74
C ASN A 163 -11.48 8.89 7.11
N ALA A 164 -10.66 9.94 7.16
CA ALA A 164 -10.35 10.65 8.40
C ALA A 164 -11.59 11.35 8.96
N TRP A 165 -12.39 11.99 8.10
CA TRP A 165 -13.63 12.65 8.49
C TRP A 165 -14.63 11.65 9.09
N GLN A 166 -14.84 10.51 8.44
CA GLN A 166 -15.72 9.46 8.93
C GLN A 166 -15.29 8.87 10.28
N ARG A 167 -13.99 8.87 10.60
CA ARG A 167 -13.45 8.26 11.82
C ARG A 167 -13.33 9.23 12.98
N VAL A 168 -12.97 10.49 12.71
CA VAL A 168 -12.61 11.46 13.74
C VAL A 168 -13.74 12.47 14.00
N GLY A 169 -14.56 12.78 12.98
CA GLY A 169 -15.70 13.69 13.04
C GLY A 169 -15.33 15.18 13.23
N SER A 170 -14.31 15.49 14.03
CA SER A 170 -13.84 16.85 14.32
C SER A 170 -12.35 16.94 14.62
N VAL A 171 -11.73 18.05 14.25
CA VAL A 171 -10.31 18.38 14.53
C VAL A 171 -10.00 18.36 16.03
N GLN A 172 -10.97 18.62 16.91
CA GLN A 172 -10.75 18.56 18.37
C GLN A 172 -10.42 17.16 18.88
N ASN A 173 -10.85 16.11 18.17
CA ASN A 173 -10.58 14.72 18.53
C ASN A 173 -9.18 14.25 18.07
N LEU A 174 -8.40 15.12 17.42
CA LEU A 174 -7.05 14.80 16.93
C LEU A 174 -5.96 14.90 18.01
N SER A 175 -6.24 15.50 19.17
CA SER A 175 -5.25 15.72 20.22
C SER A 175 -5.60 14.97 21.51
N GLY A 176 -4.58 14.48 22.22
CA GLY A 176 -4.73 13.88 23.55
C GLY A 176 -5.12 12.40 23.55
N ASN A 177 -5.03 11.71 22.41
CA ASN A 177 -5.23 10.27 22.32
C ASN A 177 -4.26 9.63 21.30
N VAL A 178 -3.94 8.34 21.52
CA VAL A 178 -2.97 7.57 20.71
C VAL A 178 -3.37 7.53 19.23
N TYR A 179 -4.67 7.51 18.93
CA TYR A 179 -5.19 7.52 17.57
C TYR A 179 -4.85 8.84 16.87
N GLY A 180 -5.13 9.98 17.49
CA GLY A 180 -4.82 11.31 16.98
C GLY A 180 -3.33 11.51 16.72
N ASP A 181 -2.49 11.12 17.69
CA ASP A 181 -1.03 11.21 17.56
C ASP A 181 -0.51 10.37 16.39
N ALA A 182 -0.98 9.12 16.25
CA ALA A 182 -0.61 8.25 15.13
C ALA A 182 -1.08 8.82 13.77
N LEU A 183 -2.23 9.51 13.74
CA LEU A 183 -2.73 10.16 12.53
C LEU A 183 -1.87 11.37 12.16
N VAL A 184 -1.48 12.20 13.13
CA VAL A 184 -0.56 13.32 12.90
C VAL A 184 0.78 12.84 12.38
N VAL A 185 1.35 11.79 12.99
CA VAL A 185 2.60 11.17 12.52
C VAL A 185 2.45 10.63 11.09
N LYS A 186 1.35 9.95 10.77
CA LYS A 186 1.05 9.49 9.40
C LYS A 186 1.02 10.66 8.42
N LEU A 187 0.34 11.75 8.76
CA LEU A 187 0.24 12.94 7.91
C LEU A 187 1.60 13.62 7.73
N ALA A 188 2.43 13.69 8.76
CA ALA A 188 3.79 14.23 8.68
C ALA A 188 4.65 13.42 7.71
N PHE A 189 4.65 12.09 7.82
CA PHE A 189 5.38 11.22 6.88
C PHE A 189 4.89 11.37 5.44
N VAL A 190 3.57 11.40 5.23
CA VAL A 190 2.98 11.60 3.90
C VAL A 190 3.35 12.97 3.34
N GLY A 191 3.26 14.04 4.14
CA GLY A 191 3.62 15.40 3.73
C GLY A 191 5.09 15.54 3.33
N LEU A 192 6.00 14.93 4.10
CA LEU A 192 7.42 14.90 3.75
C LEU A 192 7.66 14.08 2.47
N ALA A 193 7.01 12.93 2.31
CA ALA A 193 7.10 12.13 1.09
C ALA A 193 6.57 12.91 -0.13
N MET A 194 5.46 13.64 0.00
CA MET A 194 4.92 14.51 -1.04
C MET A 194 5.92 15.61 -1.44
N ALA A 195 6.61 16.23 -0.48
CA ALA A 195 7.62 17.24 -0.77
C ALA A 195 8.80 16.67 -1.56
N LEU A 196 9.28 15.47 -1.18
CA LEU A 196 10.34 14.76 -1.91
C LEU A 196 9.89 14.33 -3.32
N GLY A 197 8.67 13.79 -3.44
CA GLY A 197 8.08 13.42 -4.72
C GLY A 197 7.88 14.64 -5.65
N GLY A 198 7.46 15.78 -5.08
CA GLY A 198 7.36 17.06 -5.77
C GLY A 198 8.71 17.55 -6.30
N TYR A 199 9.76 17.47 -5.47
CA TYR A 199 11.13 17.78 -5.91
C TYR A 199 11.56 16.86 -7.06
N ASN A 200 11.34 15.55 -6.94
CA ASN A 200 11.69 14.59 -7.98
C ASN A 200 10.93 14.88 -9.28
N LYS A 201 9.63 15.19 -9.22
CA LYS A 201 8.83 15.52 -10.39
C LYS A 201 9.29 16.80 -11.08
N LEU A 202 9.52 17.87 -10.33
CA LEU A 202 9.75 19.21 -10.87
C LEU A 202 11.21 19.47 -11.25
N ILE A 203 12.15 18.88 -10.51
CA ILE A 203 13.58 19.16 -10.63
C ILE A 203 14.35 17.88 -10.98
N GLY A 204 14.14 16.81 -10.21
CA GLY A 204 14.92 15.58 -10.31
C GLY A 204 14.81 14.89 -11.67
N PHE A 205 13.59 14.54 -12.09
CA PHE A 205 13.33 13.84 -13.34
C PHE A 205 13.68 14.69 -14.56
N PRO A 206 13.31 15.99 -14.66
CA PRO A 206 13.73 16.84 -15.77
C PRO A 206 15.25 16.98 -15.88
N ALA A 207 15.97 17.04 -14.76
CA ALA A 207 17.44 17.07 -14.78
C ALA A 207 18.03 15.72 -15.23
N ALA A 208 17.47 14.60 -14.75
CA ALA A 208 17.91 13.26 -15.12
C ALA A 208 17.67 12.95 -16.61
N THR A 209 16.55 13.41 -17.18
CA THR A 209 16.27 13.22 -18.61
C THR A 209 17.20 14.04 -19.49
N LYS A 210 17.56 15.28 -19.08
CA LYS A 210 18.54 16.13 -19.79
C LYS A 210 19.97 15.59 -19.73
N SER A 211 20.38 15.06 -18.58
CA SER A 211 21.72 14.51 -18.37
C SER A 211 21.92 13.11 -19.00
N ALA A 212 20.86 12.50 -19.53
CA ALA A 212 20.84 11.16 -20.12
C ALA A 212 21.44 10.06 -19.21
N SER A 213 21.39 10.25 -17.89
CA SER A 213 21.90 9.34 -16.87
C SER A 213 21.01 9.34 -15.64
N SER A 214 20.89 8.19 -14.99
CA SER A 214 20.24 8.08 -13.68
C SER A 214 21.00 8.93 -12.65
N SER A 215 20.34 9.96 -12.11
CA SER A 215 20.94 10.82 -11.09
C SER A 215 20.99 10.07 -9.75
N PRO A 216 22.17 9.89 -9.12
CA PRO A 216 22.27 9.30 -7.79
C PRO A 216 21.40 10.03 -6.76
N LYS A 217 21.24 11.35 -6.92
CA LYS A 217 20.37 12.18 -6.09
C LYS A 217 18.90 11.79 -6.23
N VAL A 218 18.41 11.58 -7.46
CA VAL A 218 17.03 11.12 -7.70
C VAL A 218 16.80 9.75 -7.06
N ILE A 219 17.75 8.83 -7.22
CA ILE A 219 17.69 7.49 -6.59
C ILE A 219 17.62 7.62 -5.07
N ALA A 220 18.51 8.41 -4.47
CA ALA A 220 18.54 8.61 -3.02
C ALA A 220 17.22 9.19 -2.51
N ILE A 221 16.67 10.21 -3.18
CA ILE A 221 15.40 10.82 -2.79
C ILE A 221 14.25 9.82 -2.89
N LEU A 222 14.15 9.02 -3.96
CA LEU A 222 13.12 7.98 -4.07
C LEU A 222 13.24 6.92 -2.97
N ARG A 223 14.46 6.56 -2.57
CA ARG A 223 14.68 5.63 -1.46
C ARG A 223 14.21 6.24 -0.14
N PHE A 224 14.59 7.49 0.16
CA PHE A 224 14.09 8.20 1.33
C PHE A 224 12.57 8.37 1.32
N GLU A 225 11.98 8.72 0.18
CA GLU A 225 10.53 8.80 -0.01
C GLU A 225 9.87 7.44 0.31
N SER A 226 10.42 6.33 -0.19
CA SER A 226 9.91 4.98 0.14
C SER A 226 10.00 4.67 1.65
N LEU A 227 11.04 5.11 2.34
CA LEU A 227 11.17 4.89 3.79
C LEU A 227 10.15 5.72 4.58
N LEU A 228 9.88 6.97 4.16
CA LEU A 228 8.82 7.80 4.75
C LEU A 228 7.45 7.17 4.55
N LEU A 229 7.16 6.66 3.35
CA LEU A 229 5.91 5.97 3.06
C LEU A 229 5.77 4.67 3.85
N LEU A 230 6.85 3.94 4.08
CA LEU A 230 6.86 2.80 4.99
C LEU A 230 6.54 3.23 6.43
N GLY A 231 7.12 4.35 6.89
CA GLY A 231 6.76 4.96 8.19
C GLY A 231 5.27 5.32 8.28
N ALA A 232 4.70 5.88 7.22
CA ALA A 232 3.26 6.18 7.14
C ALA A 232 2.39 4.91 7.20
N LEU A 233 2.84 3.80 6.60
CA LEU A 233 2.17 2.49 6.70
C LEU A 233 2.23 1.92 8.11
N VAL A 234 3.37 2.06 8.81
CA VAL A 234 3.51 1.66 10.22
C VAL A 234 2.57 2.49 11.11
N ALA A 235 2.52 3.81 10.92
CA ALA A 235 1.58 4.67 11.63
C ALA A 235 0.12 4.29 11.33
N ALA A 236 -0.19 3.93 10.08
CA ALA A 236 -1.51 3.42 9.71
C ALA A 236 -1.85 2.09 10.40
N ALA A 237 -0.87 1.20 10.58
CA ALA A 237 -1.08 -0.04 11.34
C ALA A 237 -1.45 0.25 12.80
N VAL A 238 -0.77 1.21 13.43
CA VAL A 238 -1.12 1.67 14.79
C VAL A 238 -2.55 2.25 14.82
N LEU A 239 -2.96 3.01 13.81
CA LEU A 239 -4.35 3.50 13.72
C LEU A 239 -5.37 2.37 13.65
N THR A 240 -5.06 1.28 12.94
CA THR A 240 -5.99 0.14 12.80
C THR A 240 -6.08 -0.73 14.05
N THR A 241 -5.10 -0.66 14.94
CA THR A 241 -5.09 -1.42 16.20
C THR A 241 -5.68 -0.64 17.38
N ASN A 242 -5.99 0.64 17.20
CA ASN A 242 -6.56 1.51 18.22
C ASN A 242 -7.96 1.96 17.81
N GLN A 243 -8.89 2.04 18.77
CA GLN A 243 -10.23 2.53 18.49
C GLN A 243 -10.21 4.04 18.16
N PRO A 244 -10.94 4.49 17.14
CA PRO A 244 -11.12 5.91 16.90
C PRO A 244 -11.87 6.55 18.09
N PRO A 245 -11.58 7.82 18.42
CA PRO A 245 -12.33 8.54 19.44
C PRO A 245 -13.83 8.56 19.10
N MET A 246 -14.70 8.37 20.10
CA MET A 246 -16.14 8.44 19.88
C MET A 246 -16.50 9.84 19.34
N ALA A 247 -17.14 9.88 18.16
CA ALA A 247 -17.78 11.10 17.70
C ALA A 247 -18.86 11.47 18.73
N THR A 248 -18.75 12.67 19.30
CA THR A 248 -19.77 13.27 20.17
C THR A 248 -20.74 14.09 19.32
#